data_AF-Q11N06-F1
#
_entry.id   AF-Q11N06-F1
#
_cell.length_a   1.000
_cell.length_b   1.000
_cell.length_c   1.000
_cell.angle_alpha   90.00
_cell.angle_beta   90.00
_cell.angle_gamma   90.00
#
_symmetry.space_group_name_H-M   'P 1'
#
loop_
_entity.id
_entity.type
_entity.pdbx_description
1 polymer ?
#
loop_
_entity_poly.entity_id
_entity_poly.type
_entity_poly.pdbx_seq_one_letter_code
_entity_poly.pdbx_strand_id
1 'polypeptide(L)'
;MKRGDLVTIAVSGDYGKPRPALVIQDDAFGELSAVIVLRLTSEINDWPLFRVTVEPSVTNGLRKRSQVMIDRAIALPRSKVGQAFGHLDDADMLAVNLAIYRFFGLRGIGPD
;
A
#
# COMPACT_ATOMS: atom_id res chain seq x y z
N MET A 1 -9.82 -1.30 -9.00
CA MET A 1 -8.69 -1.36 -8.07
C MET A 1 -8.02 -2.69 -8.26
N LYS A 2 -6.73 -2.64 -8.50
CA LYS A 2 -5.84 -3.78 -8.62
C LYS A 2 -4.75 -3.68 -7.57
N ARG A 3 -4.11 -4.81 -7.28
CA ARG A 3 -2.88 -4.86 -6.49
C ARG A 3 -1.85 -3.90 -7.08
N GLY A 4 -1.22 -3.07 -6.25
CA GLY A 4 -0.27 -2.04 -6.68
C GLY A 4 -0.87 -0.65 -6.90
N ASP A 5 -2.20 -0.54 -6.98
CA ASP A 5 -2.85 0.77 -7.10
C ASP A 5 -2.63 1.61 -5.83
N LEU A 6 -2.32 2.89 -6.04
CA LEU A 6 -2.36 3.91 -5.00
C LEU A 6 -3.71 4.60 -5.02
N VAL A 7 -4.36 4.61 -3.86
CA VAL A 7 -5.74 5.07 -3.65
C VAL A 7 -5.79 6.03 -2.48
N THR A 8 -6.88 6.80 -2.38
CA THR A 8 -7.16 7.54 -1.15
C THR A 8 -8.13 6.75 -0.27
N ILE A 9 -7.93 6.78 1.05
CA ILE A 9 -8.80 6.14 2.02
C ILE A 9 -9.32 7.15 3.05
N ALA A 10 -10.54 6.91 3.53
CA ALA A 10 -11.14 7.64 4.63
C ALA A 10 -11.28 6.72 5.86
N VAL A 11 -10.42 6.93 6.87
CA VAL A 11 -10.49 6.20 8.15
C VAL A 11 -11.20 7.10 9.18
N SER A 12 -12.19 6.54 9.86
CA SER A 12 -12.92 7.23 10.93
C SER A 12 -11.95 7.71 12.03
N GLY A 13 -12.01 8.98 12.42
CA GLY A 13 -11.12 9.60 13.41
C GLY A 13 -10.13 10.63 12.84
N ASP A 14 -9.83 10.59 11.54
CA ASP A 14 -8.89 11.52 10.88
C ASP A 14 -9.56 12.80 10.31
N TYR A 15 -10.69 13.23 10.89
CA TYR A 15 -11.55 14.33 10.38
C TYR A 15 -11.85 14.23 8.87
N GLY A 16 -11.87 13.02 8.32
CA GLY A 16 -12.21 12.78 6.91
C GLY A 16 -11.16 13.23 5.89
N LYS A 17 -9.93 13.58 6.29
CA LYS A 17 -8.87 13.88 5.32
C LYS A 17 -8.50 12.60 4.55
N PRO A 18 -8.67 12.56 3.22
CA PRO A 18 -8.28 11.40 2.43
C PRO A 18 -6.78 11.16 2.55
N ARG A 19 -6.38 9.92 2.81
CA ARG A 19 -4.97 9.54 2.96
C ARG A 19 -4.54 8.57 1.86
N PRO A 20 -3.35 8.72 1.27
CA PRO A 20 -2.82 7.72 0.36
C PRO A 20 -2.65 6.35 1.02
N ALA A 21 -3.02 5.30 0.29
CA ALA A 21 -2.81 3.91 0.66
C ALA A 21 -2.49 3.08 -0.60
N LEU A 22 -1.76 1.99 -0.42
CA LEU A 22 -1.41 1.02 -1.44
C LEU A 22 -2.33 -0.19 -1.34
N VAL A 23 -2.99 -0.57 -2.43
CA VAL A 23 -3.75 -1.82 -2.51
C VAL A 23 -2.78 -3.00 -2.56
N ILE A 24 -2.88 -3.92 -1.60
CA ILE A 24 -2.02 -5.12 -1.54
C ILE A 24 -2.77 -6.44 -1.73
N GLN A 25 -4.11 -6.37 -1.77
CA GLN A 25 -4.97 -7.51 -2.03
C GLN A 25 -4.78 -8.03 -3.46
N ASP A 26 -4.69 -9.35 -3.58
CA ASP A 26 -4.59 -10.03 -4.88
C ASP A 26 -5.87 -9.80 -5.71
N ASP A 27 -5.69 -9.60 -7.01
CA ASP A 27 -6.76 -9.31 -7.96
C ASP A 27 -7.81 -10.44 -8.03
N ALA A 28 -7.41 -11.69 -7.73
CA ALA A 28 -8.31 -12.83 -7.65
C ALA A 28 -9.42 -12.66 -6.61
N PHE A 29 -9.19 -11.82 -5.58
CA PHE A 29 -10.17 -11.51 -4.54
C PHE A 29 -10.89 -10.18 -4.80
N GLY A 30 -10.89 -9.69 -6.04
CA GLY A 30 -11.44 -8.38 -6.42
C GLY A 30 -12.93 -8.19 -6.13
N GLU A 31 -13.70 -9.26 -5.95
CA GLU A 31 -15.15 -9.22 -5.68
C GLU A 31 -15.51 -9.08 -4.18
N LEU A 32 -14.55 -9.23 -3.26
CA LEU A 32 -14.82 -9.07 -1.83
C LEU A 32 -15.29 -7.66 -1.49
N SER A 33 -16.20 -7.55 -0.51
CA SER A 33 -16.81 -6.28 -0.08
C SER A 33 -15.82 -5.32 0.58
N ALA A 34 -14.69 -5.83 1.07
CA ALA A 34 -13.60 -5.07 1.65
C ALA A 34 -12.33 -5.17 0.78
N VAL A 35 -11.51 -4.12 0.87
CA VAL A 35 -10.18 -4.05 0.26
C VAL A 35 -9.11 -3.95 1.33
N ILE A 36 -8.04 -4.73 1.19
CA ILE A 36 -6.87 -4.65 2.07
C ILE A 36 -5.83 -3.69 1.48
N VAL A 37 -5.44 -2.70 2.26
CA VAL A 37 -4.46 -1.67 1.87
C VAL A 37 -3.38 -1.48 2.93
N LEU A 38 -2.20 -1.02 2.52
CA LEU A 38 -1.15 -0.48 3.39
C LEU A 38 -1.18 1.04 3.38
N ARG A 39 -1.09 1.67 4.54
CA ARG A 39 -1.01 3.14 4.63
C ARG A 39 0.36 3.65 4.16
N LEU A 40 0.37 4.86 3.61
CA LEU A 40 1.61 5.61 3.33
C LEU A 40 1.82 6.74 4.34
N THR A 41 3.08 7.13 4.52
CA THR A 41 3.49 8.34 5.26
C THR A 41 4.60 9.07 4.51
N SER A 42 4.62 10.40 4.56
CA SER A 42 5.77 11.20 4.11
C SER A 42 6.78 11.46 5.22
N GLU A 43 6.51 10.99 6.45
CA GLU A 43 7.46 11.00 7.55
C GLU A 43 8.41 9.81 7.41
N ILE A 44 9.63 10.10 6.99
CA ILE A 44 10.63 9.10 6.65
C ILE A 44 11.34 8.65 7.92
N ASN A 45 11.29 7.34 8.18
CA ASN A 45 11.93 6.70 9.33
C ASN A 45 12.97 5.68 8.86
N ASP A 46 14.06 5.54 9.61
CA ASP A 46 15.14 4.57 9.34
C ASP A 46 14.79 3.17 9.90
N TRP A 47 13.71 2.58 9.41
CA TRP A 47 13.27 1.21 9.76
C TRP A 47 13.17 0.33 8.51
N PRO A 48 14.30 -0.02 7.88
CA PRO A 48 14.34 -0.59 6.53
C PRO A 48 13.65 -1.95 6.40
N LEU A 49 13.40 -2.66 7.50
CA LEU A 49 12.75 -3.97 7.47
C LEU A 49 11.26 -3.92 7.09
N PHE A 50 10.57 -2.81 7.36
CA PHE A 50 9.11 -2.71 7.16
C PHE A 50 8.64 -1.30 6.75
N ARG A 51 9.58 -0.42 6.40
CA ARG A 51 9.34 0.88 5.77
C ARG A 51 9.95 0.87 4.36
N VAL A 52 9.12 0.62 3.35
CA VAL A 52 9.57 0.64 1.95
C VAL A 52 9.45 2.05 1.42
N THR A 53 10.57 2.68 1.08
CA THR A 53 10.61 4.04 0.54
C THR A 53 10.25 4.02 -0.94
N VAL A 54 9.36 4.93 -1.33
CA VAL A 54 8.88 5.14 -2.71
C VAL A 54 9.11 6.60 -3.09
N GLU A 55 9.70 6.83 -4.26
CA GLU A 55 9.91 8.17 -4.81
C GLU A 55 8.70 8.65 -5.62
N PRO A 56 8.40 9.96 -5.65
CA PRO A 56 7.41 10.53 -6.54
C PRO A 56 7.69 10.21 -8.01
N SER A 57 6.67 9.77 -8.73
CA SER A 57 6.72 9.61 -10.18
C SER A 57 5.40 10.02 -10.83
N VAL A 58 5.43 10.23 -12.14
CA VAL A 58 4.20 10.49 -12.92
C VAL A 58 3.23 9.31 -12.81
N THR A 59 3.76 8.08 -12.82
CA THR A 59 2.96 6.84 -12.76
C THR A 59 2.30 6.62 -11.40
N ASN A 60 3.01 6.90 -10.31
CA ASN A 60 2.48 6.67 -8.96
C ASN A 60 1.71 7.86 -8.40
N GLY A 61 1.86 9.05 -8.99
CA GLY A 61 1.09 10.25 -8.63
C GLY A 61 1.39 10.79 -7.23
N LEU A 62 2.42 10.28 -6.54
CA LEU A 62 2.88 10.83 -5.26
C LEU A 62 3.51 12.20 -5.48
N ARG A 63 3.38 13.08 -4.47
CA ARG A 63 3.95 14.45 -4.50
C ARG A 63 5.20 14.61 -3.64
N LYS A 64 5.45 13.65 -2.76
CA LYS A 64 6.56 13.63 -1.81
C LYS A 64 7.07 12.22 -1.67
N ARG A 65 8.39 12.07 -1.46
CA ARG A 65 8.96 10.82 -0.97
C ARG A 65 8.14 10.31 0.18
N SER A 66 7.73 9.05 0.09
CA SER A 66 6.83 8.43 1.05
C SER A 66 7.32 7.03 1.39
N GLN A 67 6.87 6.51 2.54
CA GLN A 67 7.10 5.13 2.93
C GLN A 67 5.78 4.37 2.99
N VAL A 68 5.75 3.20 2.35
CA VAL A 68 4.71 2.19 2.55
C VAL A 68 4.97 1.54 3.92
N MET A 69 3.94 1.54 4.75
CA MET A 69 4.00 1.06 6.13
C MET A 69 3.49 -0.38 6.24
N ILE A 70 4.39 -1.36 6.14
CA ILE A 70 4.02 -2.79 6.08
C ILE A 70 3.25 -3.25 7.33
N ASP A 71 3.56 -2.69 8.50
CA ASP A 71 2.89 -2.96 9.79
C ASP A 71 1.49 -2.34 9.91
N ARG A 72 1.07 -1.50 8.95
CA ARG A 72 -0.19 -0.73 9.00
C ARG A 72 -1.17 -1.15 7.91
N ALA A 73 -1.31 -2.46 7.73
CA ALA A 73 -2.38 -3.03 6.91
C ALA A 73 -3.75 -2.78 7.54
N ILE A 74 -4.74 -2.48 6.70
CA ILE A 74 -6.13 -2.31 7.12
C ILE A 74 -7.08 -2.84 6.04
N ALA A 75 -8.12 -3.54 6.47
CA ALA A 75 -9.26 -3.90 5.62
C ALA A 75 -10.36 -2.85 5.78
N LEU A 76 -10.84 -2.32 4.65
CA LEU A 76 -11.85 -1.26 4.62
C LEU A 76 -12.98 -1.62 3.67
N PRO A 77 -14.25 -1.24 3.93
CA PRO A 77 -15.30 -1.33 2.92
C PRO A 77 -14.90 -0.57 1.66
N ARG A 78 -15.23 -1.10 0.47
CA ARG A 78 -14.92 -0.45 -0.81
C ARG A 78 -15.43 0.99 -0.90
N SER A 79 -16.56 1.29 -0.25
CA SER A 79 -17.13 2.65 -0.18
C SER A 79 -16.27 3.67 0.58
N LYS A 80 -15.25 3.22 1.33
CA LYS A 80 -14.26 4.07 2.03
C LYS A 80 -12.97 4.26 1.23
N VAL A 81 -12.88 3.69 0.04
CA VAL A 81 -11.70 3.75 -0.83
C VAL A 81 -12.06 4.55 -2.09
N GLY A 82 -11.29 5.59 -2.35
CA GLY A 82 -11.42 6.41 -3.54
C GLY A 82 -10.92 5.71 -4.80
N GLN A 83 -11.02 6.40 -5.94
CA GLN A 83 -10.41 5.93 -7.19
C GLN A 83 -8.89 5.84 -7.05
N ALA A 84 -8.30 4.93 -7.83
CA ALA A 84 -6.84 4.86 -7.98
C ALA A 84 -6.35 6.16 -8.64
N PHE A 85 -5.33 6.77 -8.04
CA PHE A 85 -4.68 7.98 -8.57
C PHE A 85 -3.32 7.69 -9.19
N GLY A 86 -2.81 6.48 -9.02
CA GLY A 86 -1.52 6.04 -9.54
C GLY A 86 -1.28 4.57 -9.24
N HIS A 87 -0.11 4.09 -9.59
CA HIS A 87 0.30 2.70 -9.40
C HIS A 87 1.81 2.63 -9.10
N LEU A 88 2.23 1.72 -8.23
CA LEU A 88 3.66 1.45 -8.00
C LEU A 88 4.24 0.66 -9.15
N ASP A 89 5.50 0.91 -9.50
CA ASP A 89 6.18 0.10 -10.51
C ASP A 89 6.57 -1.29 -9.95
N ASP A 90 7.08 -2.15 -10.83
CA ASP A 90 7.42 -3.53 -10.49
C ASP A 90 8.53 -3.61 -9.44
N ALA A 91 9.48 -2.67 -9.44
CA ALA A 91 10.60 -2.65 -8.50
C ALA A 91 10.13 -2.28 -7.09
N ASP A 92 9.30 -1.24 -6.98
CA ASP A 92 8.66 -0.85 -5.72
C ASP A 92 7.74 -1.96 -5.20
N MET A 93 6.94 -2.58 -6.09
CA MET A 93 6.07 -3.70 -5.71
C MET A 93 6.86 -4.92 -5.27
N LEU A 94 8.00 -5.23 -5.88
CA LEU A 94 8.88 -6.30 -5.43
C LEU A 94 9.41 -6.03 -4.01
N ALA A 95 9.86 -4.80 -3.73
CA ALA A 95 10.31 -4.41 -2.39
C ALA A 95 9.19 -4.54 -1.34
N VAL A 96 7.97 -4.13 -1.69
CA VAL A 96 6.78 -4.32 -0.83
C VAL A 96 6.50 -5.80 -0.59
N ASN A 97 6.55 -6.64 -1.64
CA ASN A 97 6.32 -8.08 -1.52
C ASN A 97 7.30 -8.71 -0.54
N LEU A 98 8.60 -8.48 -0.74
CA LEU A 98 9.66 -9.02 0.12
C LEU A 98 9.49 -8.59 1.58
N ALA A 99 9.12 -7.32 1.80
CA ALA A 99 8.87 -6.81 3.14
C ALA A 99 7.62 -7.44 3.78
N ILE A 100 6.54 -7.67 3.02
CA ILE A 100 5.34 -8.41 3.49
C ILE A 100 5.72 -9.85 3.88
N TYR A 101 6.39 -10.59 3.00
CA TYR A 101 6.84 -11.96 3.29
C TYR A 101 7.70 -12.01 4.56
N ARG A 102 8.65 -11.06 4.68
CA ARG A 102 9.51 -10.94 5.86
C ARG A 102 8.72 -10.62 7.12
N PHE A 103 7.80 -9.65 7.06
CA PHE A 103 7.01 -9.18 8.21
C PHE A 103 6.10 -10.26 8.77
N PHE A 104 5.43 -11.05 7.90
CA PHE A 104 4.56 -12.14 8.31
C PHE A 104 5.28 -13.48 8.53
N GLY A 105 6.60 -13.54 8.36
CA GLY A 105 7.37 -14.78 8.54
C GLY A 105 7.08 -15.87 7.50
N LEU A 106 6.56 -15.50 6.34
CA LEU A 106 6.19 -16.40 5.25
C LEU A 106 7.46 -16.80 4.47
N ARG A 107 8.19 -17.80 4.97
CA ARG A 107 9.38 -18.37 4.33
C ARG A 107 8.98 -19.50 3.37
N GLY A 108 9.55 -19.52 2.16
CA GLY A 108 9.34 -20.59 1.17
C GLY A 108 8.09 -20.44 0.27
N ILE A 109 7.41 -19.28 0.31
CA ILE A 109 6.24 -18.95 -0.54
C ILE A 109 6.54 -17.69 -1.39
N GLY A 110 7.80 -17.26 -1.45
CA GLY A 110 8.25 -16.14 -2.30
C GLY A 110 8.74 -16.65 -3.66
N PRO A 111 8.74 -15.80 -4.71
CA PRO A 111 9.26 -16.20 -6.02
C PRO A 111 10.74 -16.54 -5.91
N ASP A 112 11.12 -17.66 -6.51
CA ASP A 112 12.52 -18.03 -6.76
C ASP A 112 13.23 -16.99 -7.63
#